data_AF-A0A1V6RZU5-F1
#
_entry.id   AF-A0A1V6RZU5-F1
#
_cell.length_a   1.000
_cell.length_b   1.000
_cell.length_c   1.000
_cell.angle_alpha   90.00
_cell.angle_beta   90.00
_cell.angle_gamma   90.00
#
_symmetry.space_group_name_H-M   'P 1'
#
loop_
_entity.id
_entity.type
_entity.pdbx_description
1 polymer ?
#
loop_
_entity_poly.entity_id
_entity_poly.type
_entity_poly.pdbx_seq_one_letter_code
_entity_poly.pdbx_strand_id
1 'polypeptide(L)'
;MAMIQRRSSSSAWTNWLLFSKKKNIYQLMDHTCLMHVIHSLKQHLKDGRITFGGQTPPSCEETNLLSEQYDPQVECTCEDIEPATRLQNKCNSGQHECRAIRSMKEVMEKVIERKDEWHNTGLFTPAKLRLAVDELVNSNTNIQESPKICLGTDILSSIPRIQAPDRRPNPSVDTNPRIGNQLYPTAEQLKICTDAKYFGVISCGGSLCDEGLARAVADSCNDILIGDYCEAADAKGLKLLQQVGAAAMSFLKLCNMAGRVTDWQFNNLYAYIVQCRVLGYYRDHTRSHLPDGIYGSRMTGLGVHRHIDVAAFHGVMTASLGTGQEVTEEQFSRIVEATVYISDFVDLRGDTMRKQRENVILRGIRGDLCKYLDETIGNCLDLVADVIESSELGALVVMGYCNWAIMSAHHKVYELLRGIQQVQKQSACEYVSVSQATRYERLIEALRPYGTLGNDGPRVSKKRIEMDKSYALCQGSSEKHLAWLADATRSLLEPTTLRQVLDVVHFEWSGDVGAVDYCP
;
A
#
# COMPACT_ATOMS: atom_id res chain seq x y z
N MET A 1 -8.13 32.95 55.72
CA MET A 1 -7.79 33.67 54.47
C MET A 1 -6.59 33.00 53.85
N ALA A 2 -6.73 32.65 52.58
CA ALA A 2 -5.89 31.75 51.81
C ALA A 2 -4.54 32.34 51.40
N MET A 3 -3.53 31.48 51.18
CA MET A 3 -2.94 31.35 49.84
C MET A 3 -2.16 30.04 49.70
N ILE A 4 -2.61 29.26 48.73
CA ILE A 4 -2.10 27.98 48.26
C ILE A 4 -0.86 28.25 47.39
N GLN A 5 0.30 27.70 47.77
CA GLN A 5 1.45 27.61 46.87
C GLN A 5 1.29 26.40 45.94
N ARG A 6 0.96 26.69 44.68
CA ARG A 6 1.08 25.78 43.54
C ARG A 6 2.52 25.25 43.46
N ARG A 7 2.71 23.95 43.72
CA ARG A 7 3.91 23.23 43.25
C ARG A 7 3.68 22.75 41.82
N SER A 8 4.64 23.11 40.98
CA SER A 8 4.71 22.99 39.53
C SER A 8 4.70 21.56 39.02
N SER A 9 3.77 21.29 38.10
CA SER A 9 3.65 20.09 37.27
C SER A 9 4.65 20.06 36.09
N SER A 10 5.92 20.46 36.29
CA SER A 10 6.89 20.63 35.19
C SER A 10 8.08 19.67 35.20
N SER A 11 8.14 18.65 36.07
CA SER A 11 9.34 17.79 36.16
C SER A 11 9.37 16.61 35.19
N ALA A 12 8.23 16.04 34.80
CA ALA A 12 8.18 14.83 33.95
C ALA A 12 8.61 15.11 32.50
N TRP A 13 8.21 16.26 31.95
CA TRP A 13 8.53 16.69 30.58
C TRP A 13 10.00 17.07 30.39
N THR A 14 10.58 17.78 31.37
CA THR A 14 12.01 18.10 31.38
C THR A 14 12.86 16.84 31.51
N ASN A 15 12.40 15.86 32.30
CA ASN A 15 13.06 14.58 32.44
C ASN A 15 13.07 13.79 31.13
N TRP A 16 11.97 13.76 30.38
CA TRP A 16 11.91 13.01 29.12
C TRP A 16 12.75 13.63 27.97
N LEU A 17 12.81 14.96 27.88
CA LEU A 17 13.77 15.68 27.00
C LEU A 17 15.25 15.44 27.40
N LEU A 18 15.52 15.22 28.70
CA LEU A 18 16.84 14.80 29.19
C LEU A 18 17.11 13.32 28.92
N PHE A 19 16.08 12.47 28.84
CA PHE A 19 16.21 11.02 28.65
C PHE A 19 16.48 10.58 27.20
N SER A 20 16.11 11.40 26.20
CA SER A 20 16.32 11.07 24.78
C SER A 20 17.77 11.21 24.28
N LYS A 21 18.68 11.76 25.11
CA LYS A 21 20.14 11.71 24.87
C LYS A 21 20.66 10.30 25.15
N LYS A 22 21.56 9.78 24.30
CA LYS A 22 22.17 8.42 24.38
C LYS A 22 22.60 7.95 25.79
N LYS A 23 22.79 8.85 26.76
CA LYS A 23 23.21 8.55 28.14
C LYS A 23 22.11 8.02 29.08
N ASN A 24 20.82 8.07 28.71
CA ASN A 24 19.72 7.77 29.63
C ASN A 24 18.75 6.67 29.16
N ILE A 25 19.06 5.94 28.08
CA ILE A 25 18.18 4.89 27.54
C ILE A 25 17.92 3.76 28.56
N TYR A 26 18.90 3.48 29.43
CA TYR A 26 18.79 2.49 30.51
C TYR A 26 17.70 2.83 31.53
N GLN A 27 17.31 4.10 31.67
CA GLN A 27 16.22 4.52 32.55
C GLN A 27 14.83 4.28 31.92
N LEU A 28 14.72 4.25 30.58
CA LEU A 28 13.50 3.82 29.90
C LEU A 28 13.37 2.29 29.81
N MET A 29 14.47 1.56 30.04
CA MET A 29 14.44 0.11 30.28
C MET A 29 13.93 -0.24 31.70
N ASP A 30 13.85 0.74 32.61
CA ASP A 30 13.17 0.56 33.89
C ASP A 30 11.65 0.55 33.67
N HIS A 31 11.02 -0.57 34.01
CA HIS A 31 9.59 -0.78 33.82
C HIS A 31 8.76 0.29 34.54
N THR A 32 9.17 0.71 35.73
CA THR A 32 8.46 1.72 36.52
C THR A 32 8.48 3.08 35.83
N CYS A 33 9.63 3.50 35.29
CA CYS A 33 9.76 4.72 34.51
C CYS A 33 8.91 4.68 33.24
N LEU A 34 8.98 3.57 32.49
CA LEU A 34 8.18 3.39 31.27
C LEU A 34 6.68 3.49 31.56
N MET A 35 6.19 2.84 32.62
CA MET A 35 4.78 2.92 33.03
C MET A 35 4.37 4.33 33.43
N HIS A 36 5.23 5.10 34.09
CA HIS A 36 4.96 6.51 34.39
C HIS A 36 4.84 7.36 33.11
N VAL A 37 5.72 7.15 32.12
CA VAL A 37 5.66 7.83 30.83
C VAL A 37 4.34 7.51 30.12
N ILE A 38 3.97 6.23 30.06
CA ILE A 38 2.72 5.77 29.44
C ILE A 38 1.50 6.40 30.12
N HIS A 39 1.43 6.36 31.46
CA HIS A 39 0.32 6.97 32.20
C HIS A 39 0.25 8.49 31.99
N SER A 40 1.40 9.16 31.98
CA SER A 40 1.48 10.60 31.74
C SER A 40 0.98 10.95 30.34
N LEU A 41 1.43 10.23 29.31
CA LEU A 41 0.97 10.41 27.93
C LEU A 41 -0.55 10.23 27.84
N LYS A 42 -1.08 9.13 28.37
CA LYS A 42 -2.53 8.85 28.37
C LYS A 42 -3.34 9.99 29.01
N GLN A 43 -2.89 10.50 30.15
CA GLN A 43 -3.57 11.59 30.83
C GLN A 43 -3.51 12.89 30.03
N HIS A 44 -2.35 13.23 29.47
CA HIS A 44 -2.20 14.45 28.68
C HIS A 44 -2.99 14.42 27.36
N LEU A 45 -3.13 13.25 26.74
CA LEU A 45 -4.00 13.04 25.58
C LEU A 45 -5.47 13.19 25.95
N LYS A 46 -5.90 12.55 27.04
CA LYS A 46 -7.28 12.66 27.55
C LYS A 46 -7.67 14.09 27.89
N ASP A 47 -6.74 14.85 28.45
CA ASP A 47 -6.94 16.26 28.80
C ASP A 47 -6.81 17.21 27.60
N GLY A 48 -6.54 16.70 26.39
CA GLY A 48 -6.34 17.50 25.19
C GLY A 48 -5.10 18.41 25.22
N ARG A 49 -4.14 18.15 26.13
CA ARG A 49 -2.90 18.94 26.26
C ARG A 49 -1.85 18.55 25.23
N ILE A 50 -1.96 17.35 24.68
CA ILE A 50 -1.19 16.88 23.53
C ILE A 50 -2.21 16.59 22.43
N THR A 51 -1.99 17.17 21.25
CA THR A 51 -2.68 16.77 20.03
C THR A 51 -1.76 15.84 19.24
N PHE A 52 -2.34 14.99 18.39
CA PHE A 52 -1.56 14.11 17.53
C PHE A 52 -1.02 14.89 16.33
N GLY A 53 -1.79 14.96 15.23
CA GLY A 53 -1.40 15.66 14.00
C GLY A 53 -2.04 17.04 13.84
N GLY A 54 -3.26 17.23 14.36
CA GLY A 54 -4.02 18.48 14.24
C GLY A 54 -3.71 19.53 15.31
N GLN A 55 -4.37 20.68 15.15
CA GLN A 55 -4.41 21.77 16.13
C GLN A 55 -5.34 21.46 17.30
N THR A 56 -6.32 20.58 17.10
CA THR A 56 -7.27 20.16 18.14
C THR A 56 -7.19 18.65 18.39
N PRO A 57 -7.56 18.17 19.59
CA PRO A 57 -7.69 16.73 19.85
C PRO A 57 -8.78 16.10 18.96
N PRO A 58 -8.65 14.80 18.61
CA PRO A 58 -9.67 14.13 17.81
C PRO A 58 -10.99 14.01 18.61
N SER A 59 -12.11 14.20 17.92
CA SER A 59 -13.46 14.19 18.53
C SER A 59 -14.33 13.01 18.13
N CYS A 60 -13.92 12.21 17.13
CA CYS A 60 -14.64 11.03 16.68
C CYS A 60 -13.71 9.86 16.37
N GLU A 61 -14.30 8.68 16.14
CA GLU A 61 -13.59 7.42 15.93
C GLU A 61 -12.72 7.47 14.67
N GLU A 62 -13.20 8.11 13.61
CA GLU A 62 -12.55 8.15 12.31
C GLU A 62 -11.30 9.04 12.33
N THR A 63 -11.28 10.09 13.14
CA THR A 63 -10.11 10.94 13.34
C THR A 63 -9.25 10.52 14.53
N ASN A 64 -9.74 9.67 15.44
CA ASN A 64 -9.01 9.18 16.60
C ASN A 64 -8.29 7.86 16.31
N LEU A 65 -7.01 7.96 15.92
CA LEU A 65 -6.19 6.77 15.64
C LEU A 65 -5.89 5.90 16.88
N LEU A 66 -6.33 6.31 18.08
CA LEU A 66 -6.14 5.57 19.33
C LEU A 66 -7.40 4.85 19.83
N SER A 67 -8.53 4.98 19.13
CA SER A 67 -9.81 4.62 19.70
C SER A 67 -10.09 3.11 19.77
N GLU A 68 -9.25 2.30 19.13
CA GLU A 68 -9.39 0.84 19.03
C GLU A 68 -10.78 0.39 18.53
N GLN A 69 -11.49 1.24 17.78
CA GLN A 69 -12.88 1.01 17.36
C GLN A 69 -13.10 1.25 15.85
N TYR A 70 -12.03 1.48 15.09
CA TYR A 70 -12.15 1.60 13.64
C TYR A 70 -12.58 0.27 13.02
N ASP A 71 -13.78 0.25 12.45
CA ASP A 71 -14.35 -0.90 11.77
C ASP A 71 -15.02 -0.45 10.47
N PRO A 72 -14.43 -0.75 9.30
CA PRO A 72 -14.99 -0.42 8.00
C PRO A 72 -15.94 -1.49 7.46
N GLN A 73 -16.25 -2.56 8.20
CA GLN A 73 -17.19 -3.59 7.73
C GLN A 73 -18.58 -2.99 7.53
N VAL A 74 -19.00 -2.91 6.26
CA VAL A 74 -20.34 -2.45 5.88
C VAL A 74 -20.95 -3.44 4.91
N GLU A 75 -22.11 -3.99 5.28
CA GLU A 75 -22.88 -4.86 4.39
C GLU A 75 -23.28 -4.08 3.12
N CYS A 76 -22.76 -4.51 1.98
CA CYS A 76 -23.07 -3.91 0.68
C CYS A 76 -24.45 -4.35 0.22
N THR A 77 -25.41 -3.42 0.19
CA THR A 77 -26.81 -3.66 -0.24
C THR A 77 -27.08 -3.20 -1.66
N CYS A 78 -26.06 -3.14 -2.51
CA CYS A 78 -26.21 -2.65 -3.87
C CYS A 78 -27.00 -3.62 -4.73
N GLU A 79 -28.31 -3.40 -4.85
CA GLU A 79 -29.18 -4.04 -5.86
C GLU A 79 -29.33 -3.15 -7.12
N ASP A 80 -29.08 -1.83 -7.02
CA ASP A 80 -29.54 -0.83 -8.01
C ASP A 80 -28.45 -0.13 -8.86
N ILE A 81 -27.18 -0.52 -8.76
CA ILE A 81 -26.16 -0.02 -9.69
C ILE A 81 -25.99 -1.03 -10.83
N GLU A 82 -27.08 -1.33 -11.52
CA GLU A 82 -26.96 -1.92 -12.86
C GLU A 82 -26.08 -0.97 -13.70
N PRO A 83 -25.19 -1.51 -14.57
CA PRO A 83 -24.52 -0.68 -15.55
C PRO A 83 -25.61 -0.09 -16.43
N ALA A 84 -25.93 1.19 -16.24
CA ALA A 84 -26.98 1.85 -17.00
C ALA A 84 -26.62 1.85 -18.49
N THR A 85 -27.05 0.81 -19.20
CA THR A 85 -27.04 0.74 -20.67
C THR A 85 -28.03 1.72 -21.29
N ARG A 86 -28.73 2.55 -20.51
CA ARG A 86 -29.68 3.53 -21.01
C ARG A 86 -29.60 4.86 -20.26
N LEU A 87 -29.46 5.91 -21.06
CA LEU A 87 -29.63 7.34 -20.78
C LEU A 87 -28.36 8.07 -20.28
N GLN A 88 -27.61 8.56 -21.28
CA GLN A 88 -26.97 9.86 -21.20
C GLN A 88 -27.98 10.90 -20.68
N ASN A 89 -27.48 11.81 -19.84
CA ASN A 89 -28.16 13.02 -19.35
C ASN A 89 -29.07 12.85 -18.14
N LYS A 90 -28.48 12.54 -16.98
CA LYS A 90 -28.74 13.18 -15.66
C LYS A 90 -28.02 12.38 -14.57
N CYS A 91 -26.73 12.59 -14.40
CA CYS A 91 -26.08 12.26 -13.12
C CYS A 91 -26.26 13.46 -12.18
N ASN A 92 -27.52 13.84 -11.93
CA ASN A 92 -27.86 14.84 -10.94
C ASN A 92 -28.15 14.09 -9.64
N SER A 93 -27.29 14.32 -8.63
CA SER A 93 -27.64 14.34 -7.20
C SER A 93 -28.92 13.57 -6.82
N GLY A 94 -28.82 12.25 -6.68
CA GLY A 94 -29.89 11.39 -6.18
C GLY A 94 -29.27 10.28 -5.34
N GLN A 95 -29.82 10.06 -4.16
CA GLN A 95 -29.32 9.19 -3.08
C GLN A 95 -28.66 7.90 -3.58
N HIS A 96 -27.39 7.68 -3.20
CA HIS A 96 -26.80 6.36 -3.33
C HIS A 96 -27.51 5.43 -2.32
N GLU A 97 -28.24 4.43 -2.83
CA GLU A 97 -28.92 3.44 -1.98
C GLU A 97 -27.93 2.50 -1.28
N CYS A 98 -26.72 2.37 -1.82
CA CYS A 98 -25.68 1.50 -1.26
C CYS A 98 -25.14 2.02 0.07
N ARG A 99 -25.20 1.16 1.10
CA ARG A 99 -24.69 1.47 2.44
C ARG A 99 -23.20 1.80 2.45
N ALA A 100 -22.35 1.04 1.74
CA ALA A 100 -20.91 1.29 1.68
C ALA A 100 -20.56 2.70 1.14
N ILE A 101 -21.15 3.09 -0.01
CA ILE A 101 -20.96 4.45 -0.56
C ILE A 101 -21.47 5.51 0.40
N ARG A 102 -22.65 5.29 0.99
CA ARG A 102 -23.25 6.25 1.94
C ARG A 102 -22.35 6.44 3.15
N SER A 103 -21.91 5.35 3.77
CA SER A 103 -21.00 5.36 4.92
C SER A 103 -19.68 6.07 4.58
N MET A 104 -19.05 5.75 3.45
CA MET A 104 -17.84 6.44 3.01
C MET A 104 -18.07 7.96 2.85
N LYS A 105 -19.17 8.38 2.20
CA LYS A 105 -19.48 9.81 2.00
C LYS A 105 -19.79 10.54 3.31
N GLU A 106 -20.54 9.91 4.21
CA GLU A 106 -20.85 10.46 5.53
C GLU A 106 -19.57 10.62 6.37
N VAL A 107 -18.71 9.60 6.38
CA VAL A 107 -17.42 9.64 7.07
C VAL A 107 -16.49 10.68 6.44
N MET A 108 -16.45 10.78 5.11
CA MET A 108 -15.68 11.81 4.40
C MET A 108 -16.07 13.22 4.86
N GLU A 109 -17.36 13.56 4.84
CA GLU A 109 -17.81 14.89 5.27
C GLU A 109 -17.48 15.14 6.74
N LYS A 110 -17.69 14.15 7.63
CA LYS A 110 -17.29 14.25 9.05
C LYS A 110 -15.79 14.54 9.21
N VAL A 111 -14.92 13.84 8.48
CA VAL A 111 -13.46 14.02 8.54
C VAL A 111 -13.06 15.38 7.98
N ILE A 112 -13.70 15.86 6.91
CA ILE A 112 -13.43 17.17 6.30
C ILE A 112 -13.86 18.32 7.21
N GLU A 113 -15.01 18.22 7.86
CA GLU A 113 -15.46 19.19 8.87
C GLU A 113 -14.47 19.30 10.03
N ARG A 114 -13.77 18.21 10.34
CA ARG A 114 -12.78 18.07 11.42
C ARG A 114 -11.34 18.23 10.93
N LYS A 115 -11.11 18.95 9.83
CA LYS A 115 -9.78 19.19 9.25
C LYS A 115 -8.74 19.82 10.18
N ASP A 116 -9.15 20.33 11.34
CA ASP A 116 -8.25 20.88 12.35
C ASP A 116 -7.80 19.81 13.37
N GLU A 117 -8.43 18.63 13.40
CA GLU A 117 -8.06 17.47 14.23
C GLU A 117 -6.93 16.64 13.61
N TRP A 118 -6.70 16.81 12.31
CA TRP A 118 -5.61 16.21 11.56
C TRP A 118 -4.84 17.29 10.80
N HIS A 119 -3.61 16.98 10.36
CA HIS A 119 -2.78 17.97 9.70
C HIS A 119 -3.08 18.02 8.19
N ASN A 120 -3.50 19.18 7.68
CA ASN A 120 -3.87 19.34 6.27
C ASN A 120 -2.78 20.00 5.42
N THR A 121 -1.55 19.51 5.47
CA THR A 121 -0.49 19.95 4.54
C THR A 121 -0.70 19.45 3.13
N GLY A 122 -0.07 20.09 2.14
CA GLY A 122 -0.32 19.90 0.70
C GLY A 122 -0.41 18.45 0.20
N LEU A 123 0.28 17.48 0.83
CA LEU A 123 0.18 16.07 0.47
C LEU A 123 -1.24 15.50 0.66
N PHE A 124 -1.89 15.80 1.78
CA PHE A 124 -3.18 15.26 2.17
C PHE A 124 -4.12 16.40 2.55
N THR A 125 -5.11 16.67 1.69
CA THR A 125 -6.02 17.80 1.85
C THR A 125 -7.47 17.34 1.75
N PRO A 126 -8.43 18.11 2.30
CA PRO A 126 -9.85 17.82 2.11
C PRO A 126 -10.27 17.73 0.65
N ALA A 127 -9.66 18.54 -0.23
CA ALA A 127 -9.96 18.54 -1.66
C ALA A 127 -9.53 17.23 -2.33
N LYS A 128 -8.34 16.73 -2.01
CA LYS A 128 -7.86 15.43 -2.51
C LYS A 128 -8.71 14.28 -2.02
N LEU A 129 -9.13 14.31 -0.75
CA LEU A 129 -10.04 13.30 -0.21
C LEU A 129 -11.39 13.28 -0.94
N ARG A 130 -11.99 14.45 -1.23
CA ARG A 130 -13.23 14.52 -2.03
C ARG A 130 -13.05 13.93 -3.42
N LEU A 131 -11.95 14.30 -4.10
CA LEU A 131 -11.65 13.78 -5.44
C LEU A 131 -11.43 12.25 -5.43
N ALA A 132 -10.75 11.72 -4.40
CA ALA A 132 -10.57 10.28 -4.22
C ALA A 132 -11.91 9.54 -4.03
N VAL A 133 -12.77 10.07 -3.16
CA VAL A 133 -14.11 9.51 -2.92
C VAL A 133 -14.97 9.59 -4.17
N ASP A 134 -14.98 10.73 -4.86
CA ASP A 134 -15.73 10.90 -6.10
C ASP A 134 -15.23 9.94 -7.19
N GLU A 135 -13.91 9.73 -7.30
CA GLU A 135 -13.34 8.77 -8.24
C GLU A 135 -13.74 7.33 -7.93
N LEU A 136 -13.66 6.89 -6.66
CA LEU A 136 -14.11 5.56 -6.24
C LEU A 136 -15.61 5.35 -6.48
N VAL A 137 -16.45 6.33 -6.15
CA VAL A 137 -17.90 6.25 -6.42
C VAL A 137 -18.17 6.11 -7.92
N ASN A 138 -17.38 6.81 -8.75
CA ASN A 138 -17.53 6.81 -10.19
C ASN A 138 -16.77 5.69 -10.90
N SER A 139 -15.92 4.90 -10.20
CA SER A 139 -15.14 3.80 -10.79
C SER A 139 -16.03 2.75 -11.47
N ASN A 140 -17.32 2.78 -11.12
CA ASN A 140 -18.32 1.81 -11.52
C ASN A 140 -19.17 2.24 -12.70
N THR A 141 -19.06 3.50 -13.05
CA THR A 141 -19.86 4.11 -14.08
C THR A 141 -19.18 3.93 -15.44
N ASN A 142 -20.00 3.84 -16.49
CA ASN A 142 -19.53 3.88 -17.87
C ASN A 142 -18.47 2.80 -18.17
N ILE A 143 -18.78 1.54 -17.84
CA ILE A 143 -18.02 0.38 -18.29
C ILE A 143 -17.91 0.43 -19.81
N GLN A 144 -16.68 0.42 -20.31
CA GLN A 144 -16.41 0.44 -21.75
C GLN A 144 -16.61 -0.96 -22.32
N GLU A 145 -16.80 -1.01 -23.64
CA GLU A 145 -16.76 -2.27 -24.38
C GLU A 145 -15.40 -2.96 -24.19
N SER A 146 -15.40 -4.29 -24.35
CA SER A 146 -14.16 -5.07 -24.31
C SER A 146 -13.12 -4.50 -25.29
N PRO A 147 -11.84 -4.45 -24.90
CA PRO A 147 -10.80 -3.89 -25.75
C PRO A 147 -10.61 -4.72 -27.01
N LYS A 148 -10.11 -4.07 -28.06
CA LYS A 148 -9.60 -4.79 -29.24
C LYS A 148 -8.34 -5.56 -28.84
N ILE A 149 -8.05 -6.63 -29.57
CA ILE A 149 -6.80 -7.35 -29.45
C ILE A 149 -6.18 -7.51 -30.84
N CYS A 150 -4.89 -7.86 -30.86
CA CYS A 150 -4.12 -8.10 -32.07
C CYS A 150 -4.71 -9.19 -33.00
N LEU A 151 -5.61 -10.03 -32.50
CA LEU A 151 -6.25 -11.11 -33.24
C LEU A 151 -7.55 -10.69 -33.95
N GLY A 152 -7.97 -9.42 -33.84
CA GLY A 152 -9.19 -8.90 -34.45
C GLY A 152 -10.34 -8.70 -33.45
N THR A 153 -11.53 -8.40 -33.98
CA THR A 153 -12.70 -7.96 -33.21
C THR A 153 -13.64 -9.07 -32.76
N ASP A 154 -13.42 -10.34 -33.09
CA ASP A 154 -14.37 -11.40 -32.70
C ASP A 154 -14.29 -11.70 -31.20
N ILE A 155 -15.43 -11.40 -30.58
CA ILE A 155 -15.63 -10.89 -29.22
C ILE A 155 -15.58 -12.06 -28.20
N LEU A 156 -14.85 -11.87 -27.09
CA LEU A 156 -14.82 -12.72 -25.88
C LEU A 156 -14.29 -14.17 -25.98
N SER A 157 -14.29 -14.82 -27.14
CA SER A 157 -13.78 -16.20 -27.29
C SER A 157 -12.27 -16.30 -27.50
N SER A 158 -11.60 -15.17 -27.74
CA SER A 158 -10.21 -15.10 -28.18
C SER A 158 -9.20 -14.80 -27.06
N ILE A 159 -9.63 -14.17 -25.96
CA ILE A 159 -8.82 -14.04 -24.74
C ILE A 159 -9.03 -15.30 -23.89
N PRO A 160 -7.97 -16.05 -23.55
CA PRO A 160 -8.07 -17.17 -22.62
C PRO A 160 -8.73 -16.78 -21.30
N ARG A 161 -9.32 -17.76 -20.61
CA ARG A 161 -9.88 -17.52 -19.29
C ARG A 161 -8.82 -16.94 -18.36
N ILE A 162 -9.07 -15.74 -17.85
CA ILE A 162 -8.13 -15.06 -16.95
C ILE A 162 -8.28 -15.65 -15.55
N GLN A 163 -7.18 -16.21 -15.08
CA GLN A 163 -7.05 -16.79 -13.75
C GLN A 163 -5.71 -16.34 -13.14
N ALA A 164 -5.63 -16.42 -11.82
CA ALA A 164 -4.46 -16.07 -11.02
C ALA A 164 -4.37 -17.04 -9.83
N PRO A 165 -3.18 -17.26 -9.26
CA PRO A 165 -3.06 -18.06 -8.07
C PRO A 165 -3.76 -17.36 -6.89
N ASP A 166 -4.45 -18.14 -6.08
CA ASP A 166 -5.03 -17.72 -4.80
C ASP A 166 -3.96 -17.12 -3.87
N ARG A 167 -4.32 -16.09 -3.08
CA ARG A 167 -3.45 -15.38 -2.13
C ARG A 167 -2.98 -16.24 -0.93
N ARG A 168 -3.45 -17.49 -0.76
CA ARG A 168 -3.02 -18.38 0.35
C ARG A 168 -1.53 -18.69 0.36
N PRO A 169 -0.91 -18.88 1.53
CA PRO A 169 0.41 -19.52 1.59
C PRO A 169 0.37 -20.91 0.91
N ASN A 170 1.27 -21.16 -0.03
CA ASN A 170 1.49 -22.45 -0.68
C ASN A 170 2.72 -23.13 -0.04
N PRO A 171 2.55 -24.23 0.73
CA PRO A 171 3.65 -24.89 1.44
C PRO A 171 4.82 -25.40 0.57
N SER A 172 4.61 -25.53 -0.76
CA SER A 172 5.65 -25.99 -1.70
C SER A 172 6.62 -24.88 -2.15
N VAL A 173 6.26 -23.61 -1.91
CA VAL A 173 7.01 -22.43 -2.34
C VAL A 173 7.18 -21.41 -1.23
N ASP A 174 6.29 -21.37 -0.24
CA ASP A 174 6.34 -20.49 0.93
C ASP A 174 7.11 -21.09 2.10
N THR A 175 7.72 -20.22 2.90
CA THR A 175 8.30 -20.60 4.19
C THR A 175 7.20 -21.04 5.16
N ASN A 176 7.50 -22.08 5.95
CA ASN A 176 6.65 -22.51 7.05
C ASN A 176 6.34 -21.32 7.99
N PRO A 177 5.07 -21.08 8.39
CA PRO A 177 4.69 -19.94 9.22
C PRO A 177 5.51 -19.80 10.51
N ARG A 178 5.91 -20.90 11.16
CA ARG A 178 6.74 -20.85 12.37
C ARG A 178 8.13 -20.29 12.10
N ILE A 179 8.73 -20.67 10.97
CA ILE A 179 10.04 -20.16 10.55
C ILE A 179 9.88 -18.71 10.09
N GLY A 180 8.84 -18.41 9.30
CA GLY A 180 8.51 -17.06 8.85
C GLY A 180 8.38 -16.08 10.03
N ASN A 181 7.62 -16.44 11.06
CA ASN A 181 7.42 -15.62 12.26
C ASN A 181 8.69 -15.45 13.10
N GLN A 182 9.67 -16.36 12.99
CA GLN A 182 10.98 -16.17 13.62
C GLN A 182 11.86 -15.20 12.85
N LEU A 183 11.80 -15.23 11.51
CA LEU A 183 12.56 -14.33 10.64
C LEU A 183 11.98 -12.91 10.64
N TYR A 184 10.65 -12.81 10.67
CA TYR A 184 9.90 -11.56 10.51
C TYR A 184 8.80 -11.47 11.58
N PRO A 185 9.17 -11.20 12.85
CA PRO A 185 8.21 -11.17 13.93
C PRO A 185 7.23 -9.99 13.79
N THR A 186 5.94 -10.31 13.79
CA THR A 186 4.82 -9.35 13.90
C THR A 186 3.98 -9.70 15.13
N ALA A 187 3.30 -8.70 15.69
CA ALA A 187 2.42 -8.92 16.85
C ALA A 187 1.21 -9.79 16.48
N GLU A 188 0.73 -9.66 15.24
CA GLU A 188 -0.41 -10.40 14.71
C GLU A 188 -0.06 -11.86 14.38
N GLN A 189 1.21 -12.13 14.07
CA GLN A 189 1.67 -13.44 13.59
C GLN A 189 0.93 -13.92 12.33
N LEU A 190 0.36 -12.98 11.58
CA LEU A 190 -0.33 -13.20 10.31
C LEU A 190 0.63 -12.92 9.15
N LYS A 191 0.62 -13.79 8.14
CA LYS A 191 1.53 -13.68 7.00
C LYS A 191 1.27 -12.40 6.21
N ILE A 192 0.01 -12.02 5.97
CA ILE A 192 -0.31 -10.81 5.20
C ILE A 192 0.18 -9.53 5.87
N CYS A 193 0.07 -9.47 7.21
CA CYS A 193 0.63 -8.36 7.99
C CYS A 193 2.16 -8.36 7.89
N THR A 194 2.79 -9.53 8.00
CA THR A 194 4.23 -9.69 7.80
C THR A 194 4.65 -9.20 6.42
N ASP A 195 3.89 -9.54 5.39
CA ASP A 195 4.22 -9.21 4.02
C ASP A 195 4.18 -7.70 3.77
N ALA A 196 3.10 -7.04 4.18
CA ALA A 196 2.95 -5.59 4.10
C ALA A 196 4.03 -4.85 4.93
N LYS A 197 4.29 -5.33 6.16
CA LYS A 197 5.21 -4.68 7.09
C LYS A 197 6.68 -4.84 6.69
N TYR A 198 7.15 -6.08 6.50
CA TYR A 198 8.57 -6.34 6.28
C TYR A 198 9.00 -6.13 4.83
N PHE A 199 8.18 -6.52 3.86
CA PHE A 199 8.58 -6.45 2.45
C PHE A 199 8.05 -5.22 1.72
N GLY A 200 7.12 -4.47 2.33
CA GLY A 200 6.68 -3.15 1.86
C GLY A 200 7.30 -2.02 2.68
N VAL A 201 6.90 -1.87 3.94
CA VAL A 201 7.27 -0.68 4.74
C VAL A 201 8.72 -0.69 5.19
N ILE A 202 9.16 -1.73 5.89
CA ILE A 202 10.52 -1.84 6.44
C ILE A 202 11.55 -1.88 5.30
N SER A 203 11.24 -2.52 4.17
CA SER A 203 12.12 -2.50 3.01
C SER A 203 12.37 -1.10 2.45
N CYS A 204 11.46 -0.14 2.63
CA CYS A 204 11.63 1.24 2.13
C CYS A 204 12.69 2.06 2.89
N GLY A 205 13.54 1.47 3.74
CA GLY A 205 14.61 2.21 4.43
C GLY A 205 14.90 1.77 5.86
N GLY A 206 14.28 0.70 6.34
CA GLY A 206 14.45 0.19 7.70
C GLY A 206 15.89 -0.16 8.06
N SER A 207 16.71 -0.59 7.09
CA SER A 207 18.15 -0.82 7.32
C SER A 207 18.98 0.45 7.52
N LEU A 208 18.38 1.62 7.29
CA LEU A 208 19.03 2.94 7.38
C LEU A 208 18.57 3.72 8.62
N CYS A 209 17.56 3.23 9.35
CA CYS A 209 17.04 3.89 10.54
C CYS A 209 16.95 2.94 11.74
N ASP A 210 16.45 3.44 12.86
CA ASP A 210 16.24 2.62 14.06
C ASP A 210 15.14 1.58 13.81
N GLU A 211 15.44 0.31 14.09
CA GLU A 211 14.52 -0.80 13.83
C GLU A 211 13.18 -0.62 14.58
N GLY A 212 13.20 -0.07 15.79
CA GLY A 212 11.99 0.21 16.56
C GLY A 212 11.11 1.27 15.89
N LEU A 213 11.71 2.30 15.28
CA LEU A 213 10.97 3.29 14.49
C LEU A 213 10.40 2.68 13.21
N ALA A 214 11.20 1.92 12.46
CA ALA A 214 10.73 1.26 11.24
C ALA A 214 9.55 0.31 11.51
N ARG A 215 9.65 -0.48 12.59
CA ARG A 215 8.56 -1.37 13.03
C ARG A 215 7.32 -0.59 13.46
N ALA A 216 7.47 0.53 14.17
CA ALA A 216 6.32 1.34 14.55
C ALA A 216 5.62 1.98 13.34
N VAL A 217 6.35 2.41 12.31
CA VAL A 217 5.74 2.85 11.05
C VAL A 217 5.04 1.68 10.35
N ALA A 218 5.63 0.49 10.37
CA ALA A 218 5.01 -0.69 9.78
C ALA A 218 3.73 -1.12 10.53
N ASP A 219 3.74 -1.07 11.86
CA ASP A 219 2.59 -1.40 12.70
C ASP A 219 1.46 -0.35 12.59
N SER A 220 1.77 0.92 12.27
CA SER A 220 0.73 1.92 11.99
C SER A 220 -0.07 1.64 10.71
N CYS A 221 0.44 0.78 9.81
CA CYS A 221 -0.30 0.32 8.63
C CYS A 221 -1.53 -0.52 8.97
N ASN A 222 -1.69 -0.95 10.23
CA ASN A 222 -2.77 -1.87 10.60
C ASN A 222 -4.16 -1.31 10.26
N ASP A 223 -4.38 -0.01 10.30
CA ASP A 223 -5.65 0.58 9.87
C ASP A 223 -5.91 0.41 8.37
N ILE A 224 -4.86 0.44 7.53
CA ILE A 224 -4.98 0.15 6.10
C ILE A 224 -5.28 -1.33 5.90
N LEU A 225 -4.61 -2.21 6.64
CA LEU A 225 -4.88 -3.65 6.59
C LEU A 225 -6.29 -3.99 7.06
N ILE A 226 -6.80 -3.27 8.05
CA ILE A 226 -8.21 -3.35 8.46
C ILE A 226 -9.09 -2.92 7.30
N GLY A 227 -8.82 -1.79 6.63
CA GLY A 227 -9.53 -1.41 5.41
C GLY A 227 -9.55 -2.54 4.36
N ASP A 228 -8.39 -3.05 3.98
CA ASP A 228 -8.21 -4.00 2.88
C ASP A 228 -8.73 -5.42 3.16
N TYR A 229 -8.73 -5.84 4.44
CA TYR A 229 -8.99 -7.22 4.83
C TYR A 229 -9.99 -7.34 5.98
N CYS A 230 -10.76 -6.30 6.30
CA CYS A 230 -11.74 -6.35 7.40
C CYS A 230 -12.70 -7.53 7.24
N GLU A 231 -13.19 -7.81 6.03
CA GLU A 231 -14.12 -8.92 5.77
C GLU A 231 -13.51 -10.30 6.05
N ALA A 232 -12.18 -10.41 6.03
CA ALA A 232 -11.42 -11.61 6.35
C ALA A 232 -11.24 -11.80 7.86
N ALA A 233 -11.09 -10.69 8.58
CA ALA A 233 -10.58 -10.69 9.93
C ALA A 233 -11.69 -11.10 10.91
N ASP A 234 -11.41 -12.13 11.72
CA ASP A 234 -12.27 -12.40 12.87
C ASP A 234 -12.17 -11.26 13.90
N ALA A 235 -13.15 -11.19 14.81
CA ALA A 235 -13.22 -10.13 15.82
C ALA A 235 -11.95 -10.04 16.69
N LYS A 236 -11.21 -11.14 16.87
CA LYS A 236 -9.98 -11.18 17.67
C LYS A 236 -8.81 -10.60 16.88
N GLY A 237 -8.68 -10.95 15.60
CA GLY A 237 -7.69 -10.43 14.67
C GLY A 237 -7.87 -8.93 14.44
N LEU A 238 -9.11 -8.49 14.20
CA LEU A 238 -9.45 -7.07 14.07
C LEU A 238 -9.05 -6.29 15.33
N LYS A 239 -9.42 -6.78 16.51
CA LYS A 239 -9.04 -6.17 17.79
C LYS A 239 -7.53 -6.08 17.98
N LEU A 240 -6.79 -7.12 17.60
CA LEU A 240 -5.34 -7.13 17.70
C LEU A 240 -4.70 -6.09 16.77
N LEU A 241 -5.17 -6.01 15.52
CA LEU A 241 -4.71 -4.99 14.55
C LEU A 241 -4.94 -3.58 15.08
N GLN A 242 -6.15 -3.29 15.57
CA GLN A 242 -6.53 -2.01 16.17
C GLN A 242 -5.61 -1.63 17.34
N GLN A 243 -5.35 -2.57 18.25
CA GLN A 243 -4.51 -2.37 19.43
C GLN A 243 -3.05 -2.08 19.06
N VAL A 244 -2.49 -2.87 18.14
CA VAL A 244 -1.11 -2.72 17.69
C VAL A 244 -0.93 -1.41 16.92
N GLY A 245 -1.88 -1.04 16.05
CA GLY A 245 -1.86 0.23 15.33
C GLY A 245 -1.94 1.44 16.26
N ALA A 246 -2.86 1.43 17.23
CA ALA A 246 -2.99 2.50 18.24
C ALA A 246 -1.72 2.65 19.10
N ALA A 247 -1.12 1.53 19.51
CA ALA A 247 0.13 1.52 20.25
C ALA A 247 1.29 2.10 19.42
N ALA A 248 1.39 1.71 18.14
CA ALA A 248 2.40 2.20 17.22
C ALA A 248 2.28 3.71 16.99
N MET A 249 1.07 4.22 16.74
CA MET A 249 0.82 5.66 16.60
C MET A 249 1.16 6.42 17.88
N SER A 250 0.84 5.88 19.05
CA SER A 250 1.24 6.47 20.35
C SER A 250 2.75 6.54 20.52
N PHE A 251 3.45 5.47 20.14
CA PHE A 251 4.91 5.42 20.18
C PHE A 251 5.53 6.42 19.20
N LEU A 252 5.04 6.51 17.98
CA LEU A 252 5.51 7.50 17.00
C LEU A 252 5.25 8.93 17.48
N LYS A 253 4.14 9.20 18.18
CA LYS A 253 3.89 10.52 18.78
C LYS A 253 4.90 10.83 19.87
N LEU A 254 5.23 9.85 20.72
CA LEU A 254 6.34 9.99 21.66
C LEU A 254 7.63 10.27 20.89
N CYS A 255 7.99 9.52 19.86
CA CYS A 255 9.22 9.82 19.11
C CYS A 255 9.22 11.23 18.48
N ASN A 256 8.06 11.72 18.04
CA ASN A 256 7.89 13.07 17.53
C ASN A 256 8.19 14.14 18.59
N MET A 257 7.57 14.04 19.77
CA MET A 257 7.84 14.99 20.86
C MET A 257 9.31 14.97 21.32
N ALA A 258 10.04 13.87 21.08
CA ALA A 258 11.45 13.71 21.45
C ALA A 258 12.40 14.28 20.40
N GLY A 259 11.87 14.77 19.27
CA GLY A 259 12.66 15.21 18.12
C GLY A 259 13.33 14.05 17.38
N ARG A 260 12.80 12.82 17.50
CA ARG A 260 13.27 11.64 16.74
C ARG A 260 12.48 11.44 15.44
N VAL A 261 11.23 11.91 15.42
CA VAL A 261 10.37 11.98 14.25
C VAL A 261 10.01 13.46 14.03
N THR A 262 10.14 13.97 12.81
CA THR A 262 9.82 15.38 12.54
C THR A 262 8.31 15.61 12.56
N ASP A 263 7.88 16.87 12.73
CA ASP A 263 6.47 17.22 12.62
C ASP A 263 5.94 16.89 11.22
N TRP A 264 6.72 17.15 10.17
CA TRP A 264 6.35 16.79 8.79
C TRP A 264 6.08 15.29 8.65
N GLN A 265 6.99 14.44 9.16
CA GLN A 265 6.88 12.99 9.12
C GLN A 265 5.62 12.49 9.83
N PHE A 266 5.47 12.86 11.10
CA PHE A 266 4.37 12.38 11.93
C PHE A 266 3.01 12.89 11.44
N ASN A 267 2.93 14.17 11.11
CA ASN A 267 1.67 14.81 10.77
C ASN A 267 1.11 14.32 9.44
N ASN A 268 1.97 14.13 8.42
CA ASN A 268 1.52 13.57 7.15
C ASN A 268 1.15 12.09 7.29
N LEU A 269 1.85 11.30 8.12
CA LEU A 269 1.47 9.92 8.40
C LEU A 269 0.08 9.84 9.06
N TYR A 270 -0.16 10.71 10.04
CA TYR A 270 -1.46 10.78 10.72
C TYR A 270 -2.57 11.14 9.73
N ALA A 271 -2.38 12.19 8.93
CA ALA A 271 -3.34 12.64 7.93
C ALA A 271 -3.63 11.56 6.88
N TYR A 272 -2.57 10.85 6.46
CA TYR A 272 -2.67 9.75 5.52
C TYR A 272 -3.56 8.62 6.04
N ILE A 273 -3.31 8.14 7.27
CA ILE A 273 -4.08 7.05 7.87
C ILE A 273 -5.55 7.46 8.07
N VAL A 274 -5.81 8.70 8.53
CA VAL A 274 -7.18 9.23 8.64
C VAL A 274 -7.90 9.18 7.29
N GLN A 275 -7.24 9.57 6.19
CA GLN A 275 -7.85 9.50 4.86
C GLN A 275 -8.04 8.04 4.39
N CYS A 276 -7.11 7.14 4.68
CA CYS A 276 -7.26 5.71 4.39
C CYS A 276 -8.48 5.12 5.12
N ARG A 277 -8.72 5.50 6.39
CA ARG A 277 -9.90 5.07 7.14
C ARG A 277 -11.21 5.40 6.43
N VAL A 278 -11.28 6.57 5.78
CA VAL A 278 -12.43 6.98 4.97
C VAL A 278 -12.64 6.04 3.79
N LEU A 279 -11.58 5.76 3.02
CA LEU A 279 -11.66 4.92 1.82
C LEU A 279 -11.95 3.44 2.16
N GLY A 280 -11.55 2.97 3.34
CA GLY A 280 -11.78 1.59 3.79
C GLY A 280 -13.27 1.20 3.79
N TYR A 281 -14.20 2.15 3.97
CA TYR A 281 -15.65 1.90 3.93
C TYR A 281 -16.20 1.53 2.53
N TYR A 282 -15.41 1.68 1.46
CA TYR A 282 -15.84 1.39 0.09
C TYR A 282 -15.48 -0.04 -0.39
N ARG A 283 -14.66 -0.77 0.38
CA ARG A 283 -14.09 -2.05 -0.06
C ARG A 283 -15.17 -3.09 -0.40
N ASP A 284 -14.86 -3.93 -1.37
CA ASP A 284 -15.71 -5.03 -1.91
C ASP A 284 -17.05 -4.63 -2.55
N HIS A 285 -17.25 -3.35 -2.81
CA HIS A 285 -18.49 -2.83 -3.37
C HIS A 285 -18.77 -3.35 -4.81
N THR A 286 -19.97 -3.92 -5.02
CA THR A 286 -20.58 -4.29 -6.33
C THR A 286 -19.83 -5.30 -7.21
N ARG A 287 -18.91 -6.11 -6.65
CA ARG A 287 -18.15 -7.12 -7.41
C ARG A 287 -19.06 -8.13 -8.12
N SER A 288 -20.12 -8.60 -7.46
CA SER A 288 -21.07 -9.59 -7.99
C SER A 288 -21.82 -9.13 -9.26
N HIS A 289 -21.93 -7.82 -9.49
CA HIS A 289 -22.72 -7.23 -10.58
C HIS A 289 -21.86 -6.79 -11.78
N LEU A 290 -20.55 -6.99 -11.71
CA LEU A 290 -19.63 -6.63 -12.79
C LEU A 290 -19.55 -7.70 -13.88
N PRO A 291 -19.42 -7.31 -15.16
CA PRO A 291 -19.09 -8.26 -16.22
C PRO A 291 -17.75 -8.94 -15.95
N ASP A 292 -17.62 -10.18 -16.43
CA ASP A 292 -16.36 -10.91 -16.42
C ASP A 292 -15.38 -10.34 -17.46
N GLY A 293 -14.09 -10.58 -17.23
CA GLY A 293 -13.02 -10.27 -18.19
C GLY A 293 -12.52 -8.83 -18.10
N ILE A 294 -11.83 -8.40 -19.16
CA ILE A 294 -11.16 -7.10 -19.22
C ILE A 294 -12.05 -6.06 -19.89
N TYR A 295 -12.19 -4.91 -19.22
CA TYR A 295 -12.89 -3.74 -19.71
C TYR A 295 -12.38 -2.47 -19.02
N GLY A 296 -12.33 -1.37 -19.78
CA GLY A 296 -12.02 -0.05 -19.23
C GLY A 296 -13.21 0.60 -18.50
N SER A 297 -12.96 1.67 -17.75
CA SER A 297 -13.99 2.54 -17.16
C SER A 297 -13.60 4.01 -17.32
N ARG A 298 -14.38 4.98 -16.82
CA ARG A 298 -14.03 6.43 -16.87
C ARG A 298 -12.74 6.81 -16.13
N MET A 299 -12.13 5.91 -15.37
CA MET A 299 -10.82 6.15 -14.78
C MET A 299 -9.77 6.17 -15.90
N THR A 300 -9.37 7.38 -16.32
CA THR A 300 -8.43 7.58 -17.43
C THR A 300 -7.02 7.98 -16.99
N GLY A 301 -6.75 8.01 -15.69
CA GLY A 301 -5.45 8.40 -15.13
C GLY A 301 -5.16 7.71 -13.81
N LEU A 302 -3.90 7.83 -13.35
CA LEU A 302 -3.48 7.39 -12.03
C LEU A 302 -4.22 8.21 -10.99
N GLY A 303 -5.24 7.56 -10.46
CA GLY A 303 -6.37 8.21 -9.83
C GLY A 303 -6.03 8.85 -8.50
N VAL A 304 -6.75 9.91 -8.15
CA VAL A 304 -6.57 10.62 -6.87
C VAL A 304 -6.78 9.66 -5.69
N HIS A 305 -7.58 8.59 -5.85
CA HIS A 305 -7.73 7.61 -4.77
C HIS A 305 -6.43 6.86 -4.48
N ARG A 306 -5.63 6.46 -5.48
CA ARG A 306 -4.39 5.71 -5.26
C ARG A 306 -3.32 6.52 -4.51
N HIS A 307 -3.38 7.84 -4.58
CA HIS A 307 -2.58 8.75 -3.74
C HIS A 307 -2.79 8.51 -2.24
N ILE A 308 -3.95 7.99 -1.87
CA ILE A 308 -4.32 7.63 -0.50
C ILE A 308 -4.22 6.10 -0.33
N ASP A 309 -4.66 5.34 -1.33
CA ASP A 309 -5.01 3.93 -1.16
C ASP A 309 -3.85 2.94 -1.29
N VAL A 310 -2.74 3.32 -1.93
CA VAL A 310 -1.67 2.36 -2.30
C VAL A 310 -0.68 2.06 -1.16
N ALA A 311 -0.91 2.55 0.06
CA ALA A 311 0.00 2.47 1.23
C ALA A 311 1.36 3.23 1.09
N ALA A 312 1.58 4.01 0.03
CA ALA A 312 2.91 4.57 -0.31
C ALA A 312 3.52 5.46 0.78
N PHE A 313 2.70 6.18 1.54
CA PHE A 313 3.23 7.11 2.53
C PHE A 313 3.93 6.42 3.71
N HIS A 314 3.56 5.19 4.06
CA HIS A 314 4.30 4.41 5.07
C HIS A 314 5.72 4.09 4.60
N GLY A 315 5.88 3.78 3.31
CA GLY A 315 7.19 3.64 2.67
C GLY A 315 7.97 4.95 2.69
N VAL A 316 7.35 6.06 2.28
CA VAL A 316 7.95 7.42 2.31
C VAL A 316 8.40 7.80 3.72
N MET A 317 7.58 7.51 4.72
CA MET A 317 7.90 7.77 6.12
C MET A 317 9.14 6.97 6.57
N THR A 318 9.20 5.69 6.23
CA THR A 318 10.36 4.84 6.59
C THR A 318 11.62 5.28 5.85
N ALA A 319 11.51 5.61 4.56
CA ALA A 319 12.60 6.14 3.76
C ALA A 319 13.10 7.48 4.30
N SER A 320 12.18 8.38 4.66
CA SER A 320 12.46 9.68 5.25
C SER A 320 13.21 9.57 6.58
N LEU A 321 12.87 8.58 7.42
CA LEU A 321 13.62 8.31 8.65
C LEU A 321 15.06 7.84 8.38
N GLY A 322 15.27 7.08 7.31
CA GLY A 322 16.58 6.57 6.91
C GLY A 322 17.49 7.61 6.25
N THR A 323 16.93 8.46 5.39
CA THR A 323 17.70 9.46 4.61
C THR A 323 17.72 10.85 5.25
N GLY A 324 16.78 11.13 6.16
CA GLY A 324 16.53 12.47 6.69
C GLY A 324 15.89 13.44 5.68
N GLN A 325 15.43 12.95 4.53
CA GLN A 325 14.82 13.76 3.47
C GLN A 325 13.29 13.84 3.64
N GLU A 326 12.70 14.93 3.15
CA GLU A 326 11.25 15.10 2.99
C GLU A 326 10.93 15.15 1.49
N VAL A 327 9.68 14.86 1.11
CA VAL A 327 9.24 14.94 -0.29
C VAL A 327 8.30 16.12 -0.52
N THR A 328 8.42 16.74 -1.70
CA THR A 328 7.41 17.67 -2.20
C THR A 328 6.16 16.91 -2.66
N GLU A 329 5.08 17.65 -2.90
CA GLU A 329 3.85 17.08 -3.47
C GLU A 329 4.06 16.45 -4.85
N GLU A 330 4.86 17.09 -5.70
CA GLU A 330 5.21 16.58 -7.02
C GLU A 330 6.03 15.28 -6.90
N GLN A 331 7.04 15.26 -6.04
CA GLN A 331 7.83 14.05 -5.79
C GLN A 331 6.96 12.91 -5.25
N PHE A 332 6.07 13.20 -4.29
CA PHE A 332 5.16 12.21 -3.75
C PHE A 332 4.20 11.66 -4.81
N SER A 333 3.64 12.54 -5.66
CA SER A 333 2.77 12.11 -6.77
C SER A 333 3.47 11.16 -7.72
N ARG A 334 4.74 11.43 -8.07
CA ARG A 334 5.54 10.56 -8.96
C ARG A 334 5.89 9.22 -8.30
N ILE A 335 6.20 9.23 -7.00
CA ILE A 335 6.41 8.01 -6.21
C ILE A 335 5.14 7.17 -6.22
N VAL A 336 3.99 7.77 -5.86
CA VAL A 336 2.68 7.09 -5.90
C VAL A 336 2.44 6.49 -7.28
N GLU A 337 2.59 7.28 -8.33
CA GLU A 337 2.35 6.85 -9.71
C GLU A 337 3.21 5.63 -10.09
N ALA A 338 4.50 5.64 -9.75
CA ALA A 338 5.39 4.51 -9.95
C ALA A 338 4.97 3.27 -9.15
N THR A 339 4.61 3.45 -7.87
CA THR A 339 4.16 2.34 -7.00
C THR A 339 2.84 1.73 -7.48
N VAL A 340 1.94 2.54 -8.05
CA VAL A 340 0.69 2.06 -8.63
C VAL A 340 0.95 1.24 -9.87
N TYR A 341 1.84 1.67 -10.78
CA TYR A 341 2.21 0.82 -11.92
C TYR A 341 2.68 -0.56 -11.47
N ILE A 342 3.60 -0.60 -10.50
CA ILE A 342 4.15 -1.86 -9.97
C ILE A 342 3.05 -2.75 -9.38
N SER A 343 2.22 -2.19 -8.48
CA SER A 343 1.16 -2.92 -7.79
C SER A 343 0.10 -3.43 -8.76
N ASP A 344 -0.44 -2.54 -9.59
CA ASP A 344 -1.58 -2.85 -10.47
C ASP A 344 -1.16 -3.75 -11.63
N PHE A 345 0.11 -3.74 -12.04
CA PHE A 345 0.61 -4.70 -13.01
C PHE A 345 0.58 -6.13 -12.47
N VAL A 346 1.15 -6.34 -11.29
CA VAL A 346 1.27 -7.68 -10.73
C VAL A 346 -0.11 -8.24 -10.35
N ASP A 347 -1.01 -7.37 -9.91
CA ASP A 347 -2.38 -7.77 -9.58
C ASP A 347 -3.33 -7.82 -10.77
N LEU A 348 -2.94 -7.42 -12.00
CA LEU A 348 -3.86 -7.31 -13.15
C LEU A 348 -4.73 -8.56 -13.34
N ARG A 349 -4.13 -9.77 -13.31
CA ARG A 349 -4.87 -11.04 -13.43
C ARG A 349 -5.78 -11.30 -12.24
N GLY A 350 -5.26 -11.10 -11.02
CA GLY A 350 -6.01 -11.31 -9.78
C GLY A 350 -7.19 -10.36 -9.64
N ASP A 351 -6.99 -9.09 -9.98
CA ASP A 351 -7.99 -8.04 -9.95
C ASP A 351 -9.02 -8.22 -11.05
N THR A 352 -8.62 -8.68 -12.24
CA THR A 352 -9.57 -9.08 -13.28
C THR A 352 -10.43 -10.26 -12.81
N MET A 353 -9.82 -11.33 -12.28
CA MET A 353 -10.52 -12.51 -11.77
C MET A 353 -11.48 -12.16 -10.64
N ARG A 354 -11.07 -11.27 -9.73
CA ARG A 354 -11.88 -10.81 -8.59
C ARG A 354 -12.85 -9.70 -8.95
N LYS A 355 -12.76 -9.09 -10.14
CA LYS A 355 -13.51 -7.90 -10.54
C LYS A 355 -13.23 -6.68 -9.64
N GLN A 356 -12.00 -6.54 -9.15
CA GLN A 356 -11.54 -5.40 -8.34
C GLN A 356 -11.49 -4.12 -9.18
N ARG A 357 -11.89 -2.99 -8.61
CA ARG A 357 -12.20 -1.76 -9.37
C ARG A 357 -11.11 -0.70 -9.28
N GLU A 358 -10.27 -0.79 -8.27
CA GLU A 358 -9.22 0.14 -7.88
C GLU A 358 -7.98 0.04 -8.80
N ASN A 359 -7.86 -1.04 -9.58
CA ASN A 359 -6.75 -1.24 -10.51
C ASN A 359 -6.82 -0.27 -11.69
N VAL A 360 -6.06 0.82 -11.64
CA VAL A 360 -6.15 1.91 -12.62
C VAL A 360 -5.64 1.49 -13.99
N ILE A 361 -4.75 0.51 -14.07
CA ILE A 361 -4.25 -0.03 -15.34
C ILE A 361 -5.37 -0.80 -16.04
N LEU A 362 -6.10 -1.65 -15.32
CA LEU A 362 -7.27 -2.35 -15.84
C LEU A 362 -8.36 -1.36 -16.32
N ARG A 363 -8.54 -0.25 -15.61
CA ARG A 363 -9.61 0.73 -15.92
C ARG A 363 -9.22 1.76 -16.98
N GLY A 364 -7.93 2.03 -17.13
CA GLY A 364 -7.38 2.94 -18.14
C GLY A 364 -7.39 2.39 -19.57
N ILE A 365 -7.70 1.10 -19.76
CA ILE A 365 -7.63 0.42 -21.06
C ILE A 365 -8.50 1.15 -22.10
N ARG A 366 -7.88 1.53 -23.22
CA ARG A 366 -8.52 2.11 -24.40
C ARG A 366 -7.96 1.48 -25.67
N GLY A 367 -8.84 1.18 -26.61
CA GLY A 367 -8.42 0.67 -27.92
C GLY A 367 -7.88 -0.77 -27.84
N ASP A 368 -6.65 -0.98 -28.32
CA ASP A 368 -6.01 -2.28 -28.41
C ASP A 368 -5.27 -2.62 -27.11
N LEU A 369 -5.61 -3.76 -26.49
CA LEU A 369 -5.06 -4.19 -25.21
C LEU A 369 -3.55 -4.42 -25.27
N CYS A 370 -3.05 -5.07 -26.34
CA CYS A 370 -1.64 -5.41 -26.47
C CYS A 370 -0.77 -4.16 -26.56
N LYS A 371 -1.21 -3.17 -27.35
CA LYS A 371 -0.55 -1.86 -27.47
C LYS A 371 -0.64 -1.05 -26.19
N TYR A 372 -1.83 -0.98 -25.58
CA TYR A 372 -2.03 -0.28 -24.32
C TYR A 372 -1.08 -0.80 -23.24
N LEU A 373 -0.98 -2.12 -23.06
CA LEU A 373 -0.06 -2.71 -22.09
C LEU A 373 1.42 -2.47 -22.47
N ASP A 374 1.77 -2.39 -23.76
CA ASP A 374 3.13 -2.04 -24.21
C ASP A 374 3.55 -0.65 -23.79
N GLU A 375 2.69 0.31 -24.10
CA GLU A 375 2.90 1.71 -23.77
C GLU A 375 2.95 1.89 -22.26
N THR A 376 2.05 1.22 -21.52
CA THR A 376 2.00 1.29 -20.05
C THR A 376 3.26 0.72 -19.41
N ILE A 377 3.79 -0.42 -19.89
CA ILE A 377 5.07 -0.97 -19.43
C ILE A 377 6.21 0.03 -19.69
N GLY A 378 6.28 0.58 -20.90
CA GLY A 378 7.28 1.59 -21.24
C GLY A 378 7.20 2.82 -20.32
N ASN A 379 6.00 3.32 -20.04
CA ASN A 379 5.78 4.47 -19.16
C ASN A 379 6.19 4.16 -17.72
N CYS A 380 5.91 2.96 -17.22
CA CYS A 380 6.38 2.51 -15.91
C CYS A 380 7.91 2.52 -15.84
N LEU A 381 8.61 2.02 -16.85
CA LEU A 381 10.08 1.98 -16.87
C LEU A 381 10.68 3.38 -16.82
N ASP A 382 10.17 4.29 -17.65
CA ASP A 382 10.64 5.68 -17.69
C ASP A 382 10.38 6.39 -16.35
N LEU A 383 9.17 6.24 -15.80
CA LEU A 383 8.80 6.87 -14.54
C LEU A 383 9.60 6.33 -13.36
N VAL A 384 9.77 5.00 -13.26
CA VAL A 384 10.57 4.38 -12.20
C VAL A 384 12.02 4.83 -12.29
N ALA A 385 12.61 4.83 -13.49
CA ALA A 385 13.97 5.35 -13.70
C ALA A 385 14.07 6.83 -13.26
N ASP A 386 13.13 7.68 -13.67
CA ASP A 386 13.10 9.08 -13.27
C ASP A 386 13.03 9.27 -11.74
N VAL A 387 12.17 8.50 -11.05
CA VAL A 387 12.03 8.58 -9.60
C VAL A 387 13.33 8.16 -8.91
N ILE A 388 13.97 7.08 -9.37
CA ILE A 388 15.22 6.58 -8.81
C ILE A 388 16.37 7.58 -9.03
N GLU A 389 16.45 8.19 -10.21
CA GLU A 389 17.49 9.18 -10.57
C GLU A 389 17.33 10.50 -9.80
N SER A 390 16.08 10.91 -9.53
CA SER A 390 15.78 12.24 -8.96
C SER A 390 15.70 12.29 -7.44
N SER A 391 15.51 11.15 -6.76
CA SER A 391 15.32 11.12 -5.31
C SER A 391 15.81 9.81 -4.70
N GLU A 392 16.77 9.88 -3.77
CA GLU A 392 17.19 8.71 -2.99
C GLU A 392 16.03 8.14 -2.16
N LEU A 393 15.27 9.01 -1.48
CA LEU A 393 14.05 8.61 -0.78
C LEU A 393 13.05 7.94 -1.73
N GLY A 394 12.78 8.54 -2.90
CA GLY A 394 11.89 7.97 -3.91
C GLY A 394 12.37 6.60 -4.42
N ALA A 395 13.68 6.45 -4.64
CA ALA A 395 14.28 5.18 -5.03
C ALA A 395 14.02 4.08 -3.99
N LEU A 396 14.22 4.38 -2.70
CA LEU A 396 13.96 3.42 -1.62
C LEU A 396 12.50 2.95 -1.61
N VAL A 397 11.56 3.88 -1.82
CA VAL A 397 10.13 3.55 -1.85
C VAL A 397 9.82 2.66 -3.06
N VAL A 398 10.20 3.07 -4.27
CA VAL A 398 9.88 2.32 -5.49
C VAL A 398 10.56 0.94 -5.50
N MET A 399 11.82 0.85 -5.10
CA MET A 399 12.49 -0.45 -4.98
C MET A 399 11.89 -1.31 -3.86
N GLY A 400 11.44 -0.69 -2.77
CA GLY A 400 10.67 -1.35 -1.70
C GLY A 400 9.37 -1.96 -2.22
N TYR A 401 8.63 -1.27 -3.08
CA TYR A 401 7.42 -1.81 -3.73
C TYR A 401 7.72 -2.96 -4.69
N CYS A 402 8.81 -2.88 -5.46
CA CYS A 402 9.25 -4.02 -6.27
C CYS A 402 9.59 -5.25 -5.40
N ASN A 403 10.26 -5.02 -4.26
CA ASN A 403 10.52 -6.08 -3.29
C ASN A 403 9.21 -6.66 -2.73
N TRP A 404 8.27 -5.81 -2.32
CA TRP A 404 6.95 -6.26 -1.86
C TRP A 404 6.24 -7.11 -2.92
N ALA A 405 6.25 -6.70 -4.18
CA ALA A 405 5.60 -7.43 -5.26
C ALA A 405 6.16 -8.85 -5.46
N ILE A 406 7.48 -9.03 -5.44
CA ILE A 406 8.08 -10.37 -5.64
C ILE A 406 8.07 -11.23 -4.38
N MET A 407 8.04 -10.60 -3.21
CA MET A 407 8.08 -11.26 -1.92
C MET A 407 6.67 -11.63 -1.47
N SER A 408 5.74 -10.69 -1.46
CA SER A 408 4.40 -10.85 -0.88
C SER A 408 3.62 -12.05 -1.45
N ALA A 409 3.03 -12.83 -0.56
CA ALA A 409 2.14 -13.93 -0.93
C ALA A 409 0.78 -13.45 -1.45
N HIS A 410 0.49 -12.14 -1.37
CA HIS A 410 -0.64 -11.55 -2.09
C HIS A 410 -0.41 -11.61 -3.60
N HIS A 411 0.81 -11.34 -4.06
CA HIS A 411 1.12 -11.10 -5.46
C HIS A 411 1.64 -12.34 -6.19
N LYS A 412 2.36 -13.23 -5.49
CA LYS A 412 2.76 -14.55 -6.00
C LYS A 412 3.39 -14.54 -7.40
N VAL A 413 4.33 -13.61 -7.62
CA VAL A 413 4.97 -13.44 -8.94
C VAL A 413 5.62 -14.75 -9.41
N TYR A 414 6.23 -15.52 -8.51
CA TYR A 414 6.79 -16.83 -8.84
C TYR A 414 5.75 -17.80 -9.40
N GLU A 415 4.62 -17.95 -8.72
CA GLU A 415 3.53 -18.83 -9.18
C GLU A 415 2.86 -18.29 -10.43
N LEU A 416 2.70 -16.97 -10.56
CA LEU A 416 2.16 -16.34 -11.77
C LEU A 416 2.99 -16.75 -12.99
N LEU A 417 4.31 -16.58 -12.93
CA LEU A 417 5.23 -16.91 -14.02
C LEU A 417 5.28 -18.41 -14.34
N ARG A 418 5.03 -19.28 -13.36
CA ARG A 418 5.03 -20.74 -13.53
C ARG A 418 3.68 -21.30 -13.97
N GLY A 419 2.59 -20.60 -13.64
CA GLY A 419 1.23 -21.01 -13.96
C GLY A 419 0.79 -20.60 -15.36
N ILE A 420 1.44 -19.60 -15.96
CA ILE A 420 1.14 -19.20 -17.34
C ILE A 420 1.79 -20.14 -18.36
N GLN A 421 1.12 -20.31 -19.49
CA GLN A 421 1.63 -21.02 -20.67
C GLN A 421 1.36 -20.18 -21.92
N GLN A 422 2.32 -20.15 -22.84
CA GLN A 422 2.13 -19.48 -24.13
C GLN A 422 1.07 -20.22 -24.95
N VAL A 423 0.13 -19.45 -25.52
CA VAL A 423 -0.94 -19.98 -26.38
C VAL A 423 -0.33 -20.49 -27.69
N GLN A 424 -0.35 -21.82 -27.90
CA GLN A 424 0.38 -22.48 -29.00
C GLN A 424 -0.07 -22.10 -30.43
N LYS A 425 -1.27 -21.52 -30.59
CA LYS A 425 -1.87 -21.22 -31.90
C LYS A 425 -1.74 -19.77 -32.33
N GLN A 426 -1.06 -18.92 -31.54
CA GLN A 426 -1.03 -17.48 -31.75
C GLN A 426 0.42 -16.99 -31.68
N SER A 427 0.90 -16.32 -32.73
CA SER A 427 2.19 -15.63 -32.68
C SER A 427 2.09 -14.45 -31.72
N ALA A 428 3.04 -14.34 -30.78
CA ALA A 428 3.12 -13.16 -29.91
C ALA A 428 3.27 -11.89 -30.75
N CYS A 429 2.68 -10.79 -30.28
CA CYS A 429 2.97 -9.48 -30.87
C CYS A 429 4.44 -9.14 -30.76
N GLU A 430 4.94 -8.34 -31.69
CA GLU A 430 6.19 -7.61 -31.48
C GLU A 430 5.93 -6.44 -30.55
N TYR A 431 6.63 -6.41 -29.43
CA TYR A 431 6.45 -5.42 -28.37
C TYR A 431 7.65 -4.49 -28.31
N VAL A 432 7.41 -3.18 -28.41
CA VAL A 432 8.47 -2.16 -28.37
C VAL A 432 9.16 -2.18 -27.00
N SER A 433 8.41 -2.38 -25.91
CA SER A 433 8.98 -2.50 -24.56
C SER A 433 10.00 -3.65 -24.44
N VAL A 434 9.90 -4.68 -25.27
CA VAL A 434 10.82 -5.84 -25.26
C VAL A 434 11.90 -5.70 -26.33
N SER A 435 11.54 -5.29 -27.55
CA SER A 435 12.48 -5.21 -28.67
C SER A 435 13.43 -4.01 -28.57
N GLN A 436 13.05 -2.95 -27.85
CA GLN A 436 13.89 -1.78 -27.59
C GLN A 436 14.31 -1.72 -26.13
N ALA A 437 15.51 -2.22 -25.85
CA ALA A 437 16.06 -2.31 -24.50
C ALA A 437 16.36 -0.96 -23.83
N THR A 438 16.35 0.16 -24.56
CA THR A 438 16.84 1.47 -24.10
C THR A 438 16.19 1.96 -22.80
N ARG A 439 14.86 1.79 -22.64
CA ARG A 439 14.16 2.19 -21.42
C ARG A 439 14.57 1.34 -20.21
N TYR A 440 14.73 0.03 -20.42
CA TYR A 440 15.19 -0.87 -19.36
C TYR A 440 16.68 -0.64 -19.04
N GLU A 441 17.53 -0.42 -20.04
CA GLU A 441 18.95 -0.08 -19.84
C GLU A 441 19.11 1.20 -19.01
N ARG A 442 18.26 2.21 -19.23
CA ARG A 442 18.21 3.40 -18.39
C ARG A 442 17.85 3.06 -16.94
N LEU A 443 16.84 2.22 -16.72
CA LEU A 443 16.51 1.74 -15.37
C LEU A 443 17.70 1.00 -14.71
N ILE A 444 18.41 0.15 -15.46
CA ILE A 444 19.61 -0.54 -14.96
C ILE A 444 20.70 0.46 -14.55
N GLU A 445 20.89 1.53 -15.34
CA GLU A 445 21.83 2.60 -15.02
C GLU A 445 21.43 3.33 -13.74
N ALA A 446 20.16 3.71 -13.62
CA ALA A 446 19.60 4.38 -12.44
C ALA A 446 19.78 3.52 -11.17
N LEU A 447 19.72 2.19 -11.28
CA LEU A 447 19.89 1.25 -10.17
C LEU A 447 21.35 0.96 -9.81
N ARG A 448 22.32 1.31 -10.67
CA ARG A 448 23.74 1.01 -10.45
C ARG A 448 24.29 1.50 -9.09
N PRO A 449 23.95 2.71 -8.60
CA PRO A 449 24.46 3.21 -7.32
C PRO A 449 24.07 2.36 -6.11
N TYR A 450 22.98 1.60 -6.19
CA TYR A 450 22.47 0.76 -5.10
C TYR A 450 23.09 -0.64 -5.07
N GLY A 451 24.00 -0.95 -6.01
CA GLY A 451 24.72 -2.21 -6.05
C GLY A 451 23.91 -3.38 -6.60
N THR A 452 24.48 -4.59 -6.47
CA THR A 452 23.88 -5.86 -6.88
C THR A 452 24.48 -6.99 -6.06
N LEU A 453 23.66 -7.99 -5.72
CA LEU A 453 24.08 -9.27 -5.14
C LEU A 453 24.33 -10.32 -6.24
N GLY A 454 24.14 -9.97 -7.51
CA GLY A 454 24.32 -10.84 -8.66
C GLY A 454 23.47 -12.10 -8.54
N ASN A 455 24.09 -13.28 -8.58
CA ASN A 455 23.37 -14.54 -8.53
C ASN A 455 22.69 -14.80 -7.17
N ASP A 456 23.21 -14.22 -6.10
CA ASP A 456 22.67 -14.38 -4.75
C ASP A 456 21.44 -13.48 -4.52
N GLY A 457 21.23 -12.48 -5.37
CA GLY A 457 20.11 -11.55 -5.30
C GLY A 457 18.72 -12.18 -5.55
N PRO A 458 17.64 -11.49 -5.15
CA PRO A 458 16.28 -11.90 -5.44
C PRO A 458 16.03 -11.92 -6.94
N ARG A 459 15.11 -12.78 -7.37
CA ARG A 459 14.62 -12.82 -8.73
C ARG A 459 13.24 -13.45 -8.77
N VAL A 460 12.41 -13.02 -9.71
CA VAL A 460 11.02 -13.50 -9.87
C VAL A 460 10.91 -15.02 -10.09
N SER A 461 11.99 -15.66 -10.54
CA SER A 461 12.07 -17.10 -10.75
C SER A 461 12.54 -17.90 -9.53
N LYS A 462 12.92 -17.25 -8.42
CA LYS A 462 13.26 -17.91 -7.15
C LYS A 462 12.00 -18.13 -6.33
N LYS A 463 11.95 -19.26 -5.62
CA LYS A 463 10.85 -19.55 -4.69
C LYS A 463 10.92 -18.61 -3.49
N ARG A 464 9.76 -18.25 -2.96
CA ARG A 464 9.62 -17.42 -1.76
C ARG A 464 10.41 -17.96 -0.55
N ILE A 465 10.38 -19.27 -0.33
CA ILE A 465 11.13 -19.93 0.77
C ILE A 465 12.65 -19.74 0.68
N GLU A 466 13.20 -19.62 -0.52
CA GLU A 466 14.62 -19.34 -0.74
C GLU A 466 14.93 -17.86 -0.51
N MET A 467 14.00 -16.99 -0.91
CA MET A 467 14.16 -15.55 -0.76
C MET A 467 14.00 -15.09 0.69
N ASP A 468 13.08 -15.66 1.48
CA ASP A 468 12.88 -15.31 2.89
C ASP A 468 14.16 -15.47 3.71
N LYS A 469 14.84 -16.61 3.59
CA LYS A 469 16.09 -16.84 4.33
C LYS A 469 17.17 -15.85 3.93
N SER A 470 17.27 -15.55 2.62
CA SER A 470 18.29 -14.66 2.09
C SER A 470 18.02 -13.20 2.45
N TYR A 471 16.76 -12.75 2.37
CA TYR A 471 16.39 -11.38 2.74
C TYR A 471 16.59 -11.12 4.24
N ALA A 472 16.27 -12.09 5.10
CA ALA A 472 16.49 -11.96 6.53
C ALA A 472 17.97 -11.69 6.89
N LEU A 473 18.92 -12.21 6.10
CA LEU A 473 20.35 -11.92 6.23
C LEU A 473 20.74 -10.58 5.61
N CYS A 474 20.11 -10.20 4.49
CA CYS A 474 20.44 -8.96 3.76
C CYS A 474 19.93 -7.71 4.48
N GLN A 475 18.73 -7.73 5.06
CA GLN A 475 18.12 -6.56 5.71
C GLN A 475 18.95 -6.04 6.91
N GLY A 476 19.79 -6.87 7.52
CA GLY A 476 20.67 -6.49 8.62
C GLY A 476 21.92 -5.68 8.21
N SER A 477 22.14 -5.46 6.91
CA SER A 477 23.25 -4.67 6.37
C SER A 477 22.69 -3.70 5.32
N SER A 478 22.91 -2.40 5.51
CA SER A 478 22.41 -1.38 4.58
C SER A 478 22.86 -1.64 3.13
N GLU A 479 24.14 -1.90 2.91
CA GLU A 479 24.68 -2.21 1.57
C GLU A 479 23.99 -3.42 0.92
N LYS A 480 23.88 -4.55 1.65
CA LYS A 480 23.24 -5.76 1.13
C LYS A 480 21.74 -5.57 0.93
N HIS A 481 21.09 -4.79 1.80
CA HIS A 481 19.69 -4.48 1.69
C HIS A 481 19.41 -3.66 0.43
N LEU A 482 20.16 -2.58 0.20
CA LEU A 482 20.00 -1.77 -1.01
C LEU A 482 20.26 -2.57 -2.28
N ALA A 483 21.31 -3.41 -2.29
CA ALA A 483 21.61 -4.29 -3.42
C ALA A 483 20.49 -5.32 -3.67
N TRP A 484 19.88 -5.85 -2.61
CA TRP A 484 18.72 -6.72 -2.68
C TRP A 484 17.52 -6.02 -3.34
N LEU A 485 17.17 -4.82 -2.88
CA LEU A 485 16.04 -4.05 -3.41
C LEU A 485 16.26 -3.66 -4.87
N ALA A 486 17.50 -3.30 -5.23
CA ALA A 486 17.87 -3.01 -6.61
C ALA A 486 17.71 -4.24 -7.50
N ASP A 487 18.20 -5.42 -7.09
CA ASP A 487 18.04 -6.67 -7.83
C ASP A 487 16.56 -7.10 -7.94
N ALA A 488 15.75 -6.87 -6.89
CA ALA A 488 14.31 -7.11 -6.94
C ALA A 488 13.64 -6.27 -8.03
N THR A 489 14.03 -5.00 -8.11
CA THR A 489 13.56 -4.04 -9.12
C THR A 489 14.00 -4.45 -10.52
N ARG A 490 15.28 -4.82 -10.71
CA ARG A 490 15.81 -5.32 -11.99
C ARG A 490 15.01 -6.51 -12.47
N SER A 491 14.77 -7.48 -11.58
CA SER A 491 14.12 -8.74 -11.95
C SER A 491 12.63 -8.58 -12.23
N LEU A 492 11.91 -7.77 -11.46
CA LEU A 492 10.48 -7.57 -11.65
C LEU A 492 10.18 -6.74 -12.89
N LEU A 493 10.92 -5.63 -13.07
CA LEU A 493 10.69 -4.67 -14.15
C LEU A 493 11.43 -5.03 -15.44
N GLU A 494 12.00 -6.22 -15.55
CA GLU A 494 12.45 -6.72 -16.84
C GLU A 494 11.24 -6.80 -17.80
N PRO A 495 11.28 -6.18 -18.99
CA PRO A 495 10.12 -6.13 -19.87
C PRO A 495 9.55 -7.51 -20.21
N THR A 496 10.42 -8.51 -20.38
CA THR A 496 10.04 -9.92 -20.61
C THR A 496 9.23 -10.49 -19.45
N THR A 497 9.65 -10.24 -18.21
CA THR A 497 8.94 -10.60 -16.98
C THR A 497 7.57 -9.92 -16.91
N LEU A 498 7.51 -8.60 -17.09
CA LEU A 498 6.25 -7.85 -17.08
C LEU A 498 5.29 -8.36 -18.16
N ARG A 499 5.79 -8.68 -19.35
CA ARG A 499 4.98 -9.27 -20.42
C ARG A 499 4.37 -10.59 -20.05
N GLN A 500 5.16 -11.50 -19.48
CA GLN A 500 4.66 -12.77 -19.01
C GLN A 500 3.53 -12.61 -17.98
N VAL A 501 3.67 -11.68 -17.03
CA VAL A 501 2.65 -11.40 -16.01
C VAL A 501 1.38 -10.81 -16.62
N LEU A 502 1.52 -9.80 -17.48
CA LEU A 502 0.42 -8.93 -17.94
C LEU A 502 -0.31 -9.41 -19.19
N ASP A 503 0.39 -10.11 -20.08
CA ASP A 503 -0.14 -10.46 -21.39
C ASP A 503 -1.11 -11.64 -21.29
N VAL A 504 -2.35 -11.31 -20.95
CA VAL A 504 -3.45 -12.27 -20.89
C VAL A 504 -3.94 -12.72 -22.27
N VAL A 505 -3.45 -12.11 -23.36
CA VAL A 505 -3.85 -12.47 -24.73
C VAL A 505 -3.02 -13.66 -25.19
N HIS A 506 -1.70 -13.59 -25.05
CA HIS A 506 -0.79 -14.63 -25.55
C HIS A 506 -0.34 -15.63 -24.49
N PHE A 507 -0.67 -15.40 -23.21
CA PHE A 507 -0.41 -16.34 -22.13
C PHE A 507 -1.70 -16.76 -21.42
N GLU A 508 -2.06 -18.03 -21.57
CA GLU A 508 -3.17 -18.66 -20.85
C GLU A 508 -2.73 -19.17 -19.48
N TRP A 509 -3.68 -19.35 -18.57
CA TRP A 509 -3.42 -19.92 -17.26
C TRP A 509 -3.55 -21.45 -17.31
N SER A 510 -2.52 -22.14 -16.81
CA SER A 510 -2.42 -23.59 -16.67
C SER A 510 -2.12 -24.04 -15.22
N GLY A 511 -1.89 -23.09 -14.32
CA GLY A 511 -1.56 -23.35 -12.92
C GLY A 511 -2.78 -23.68 -12.06
N ASP A 512 -2.53 -23.99 -10.79
CA ASP A 512 -3.60 -24.10 -9.80
C ASP A 512 -4.08 -22.71 -9.39
N VAL A 513 -5.39 -22.48 -9.51
CA VAL A 513 -6.04 -21.25 -9.06
C VAL A 513 -6.18 -21.26 -7.54
N GLY A 514 -6.23 -22.43 -6.90
CA GLY A 514 -6.55 -22.56 -5.48
C GLY A 514 -8.02 -22.22 -5.19
N ALA A 515 -8.29 -21.73 -3.98
CA ALA A 515 -9.63 -21.30 -3.59
C ALA A 515 -9.69 -19.79 -3.78
N VAL A 516 -10.32 -19.37 -4.87
CA VAL A 516 -10.41 -17.96 -5.31
C VAL A 516 -10.95 -17.02 -4.23
N ASP A 517 -11.74 -17.56 -3.29
CA ASP A 517 -12.41 -16.81 -2.22
C ASP A 517 -11.65 -16.85 -0.87
N TYR A 518 -10.41 -17.33 -0.84
CA TYR A 518 -9.67 -17.28 0.41
C TYR A 518 -9.29 -15.85 0.79
N CYS A 519 -9.72 -15.48 1.99
CA CYS A 519 -9.30 -14.31 2.73
C CYS A 519 -8.46 -14.78 3.95
N PRO A 520 -7.26 -14.21 4.19
CA PRO A 520 -6.27 -14.68 5.18
C PRO A 520 -6.78 -15.11 6.55
#